data_AF-A0A6J5XRC5-F1
#
_entry.id   AF-A0A6J5XRC5-F1
#
_cell.length_a   1.000
_cell.length_b   1.000
_cell.length_c   1.000
_cell.angle_alpha   90.00
_cell.angle_beta   90.00
_cell.angle_gamma   90.00
#
_symmetry.space_group_name_H-M   'P 1'
#
loop_
_entity.id
_entity.type
_entity.pdbx_description
1 polymer ?
#
loop_
_entity_poly.entity_id
_entity_poly.type
_entity_poly.pdbx_seq_one_letter_code
_entity_poly.pdbx_strand_id
1 'polypeptide(L)'
;MYADGDEEQHLRRAPQSDEESTSRRFPEFNHSYDIGTVEFEVGMQFADSSSFRKILKAISIKEGWEICWLKSEKYRIRAICAAENCPFEIYASKMQHEDTLQVKRLDPKHTCSRVWENKKVRSSWLAQTFVEEVKTNPTVPVVSLKATMQRNINSGISLSKVRRAKNKALKILECSISAQYARLWDYATELRNTNPVTTVQIKCDFNALLQRPVF
;
A
#
# COMPACT_ATOMS: atom_id res chain seq x y z
N MET A 1 8.38 -30.81 -82.26
CA MET A 1 7.45 -29.88 -81.60
C MET A 1 8.20 -29.24 -80.45
N TYR A 2 8.39 -27.93 -80.60
CA TYR A 2 8.86 -26.86 -79.71
C TYR A 2 9.55 -27.16 -78.36
N ALA A 3 10.69 -26.47 -78.21
CA ALA A 3 11.50 -26.27 -77.02
C ALA A 3 11.07 -25.01 -76.23
N ASP A 4 11.59 -24.95 -75.00
CA ASP A 4 11.80 -23.79 -74.11
C ASP A 4 10.62 -23.09 -73.42
N GLY A 5 10.81 -22.87 -72.12
CA GLY A 5 10.05 -21.90 -71.32
C GLY A 5 10.03 -22.15 -69.81
N ASP A 6 11.19 -22.24 -69.16
CA ASP A 6 11.30 -22.05 -67.71
C ASP A 6 11.19 -20.54 -67.39
N GLU A 7 10.16 -20.12 -66.64
CA GLU A 7 10.15 -18.81 -65.97
C GLU A 7 9.69 -18.95 -64.52
N GLU A 8 10.63 -18.67 -63.59
CA GLU A 8 10.37 -18.43 -62.18
C GLU A 8 9.41 -17.25 -61.99
N GLN A 9 8.30 -17.47 -61.27
CA GLN A 9 7.48 -16.38 -60.75
C GLN A 9 7.57 -16.34 -59.22
N HIS A 10 8.38 -15.39 -58.75
CA HIS A 10 8.44 -14.90 -57.38
C HIS A 10 7.03 -14.67 -56.80
N LEU A 11 6.63 -15.51 -55.85
CA LEU A 11 5.42 -15.29 -55.06
C LEU A 11 5.64 -14.09 -54.12
N ARG A 12 5.15 -12.92 -54.51
CA ARG A 12 5.10 -11.73 -53.66
C ARG A 12 4.21 -12.03 -52.44
N ARG A 13 4.80 -12.08 -51.25
CA ARG A 13 4.07 -12.10 -49.96
C ARG A 13 3.23 -10.83 -49.84
N ALA A 14 1.92 -11.00 -49.67
CA ALA A 14 1.05 -9.94 -49.16
C ALA A 14 1.41 -9.65 -47.70
N PRO A 15 1.35 -8.39 -47.23
CA PRO A 15 1.61 -8.07 -45.82
C PRO A 15 0.50 -8.68 -44.96
N GLN A 16 0.89 -9.45 -43.95
CA GLN A 16 -0.05 -9.90 -42.92
C GLN A 16 -0.48 -8.69 -42.10
N SER A 17 -1.79 -8.45 -42.11
CA SER A 17 -2.51 -7.50 -41.26
C SER A 17 -2.12 -7.72 -39.80
N ASP A 18 -1.53 -6.70 -39.19
CA ASP A 18 -1.23 -6.67 -37.76
C ASP A 18 -2.53 -6.84 -36.97
N GLU A 19 -2.63 -7.95 -36.21
CA GLU A 19 -3.65 -8.11 -35.18
C GLU A 19 -3.38 -7.09 -34.08
N GLU A 20 -4.13 -6.00 -34.14
CA GLU A 20 -4.14 -4.93 -33.15
C GLU A 20 -4.49 -5.52 -31.78
N SER A 21 -3.45 -5.85 -31.00
CA SER A 21 -3.58 -6.23 -29.61
C SER A 21 -4.17 -5.05 -28.87
N THR A 22 -5.48 -5.08 -28.66
CA THR A 22 -6.18 -4.12 -27.82
C THR A 22 -5.67 -4.31 -26.40
N SER A 23 -4.63 -3.55 -26.06
CA SER A 23 -4.09 -3.41 -24.71
C SER A 23 -5.24 -2.99 -23.80
N ARG A 24 -5.83 -3.97 -23.10
CA ARG A 24 -6.78 -3.72 -22.02
C ARG A 24 -5.97 -3.10 -20.88
N ARG A 25 -5.80 -1.78 -20.95
CA ARG A 25 -5.19 -0.97 -19.90
C ARG A 25 -6.10 -1.06 -18.69
N PHE A 26 -5.78 -1.98 -17.77
CA PHE A 26 -6.46 -2.04 -16.49
C PHE A 26 -6.04 -0.82 -15.66
N PRO A 27 -6.94 -0.26 -14.83
CA PRO A 27 -6.61 0.87 -13.99
C PRO A 27 -5.51 0.48 -12.99
N GLU A 28 -4.37 1.16 -13.07
CA GLU A 28 -3.28 1.03 -12.11
C GLU A 28 -3.62 1.80 -10.83
N PHE A 29 -3.48 1.13 -9.68
CA PHE A 29 -3.76 1.75 -8.39
C PHE A 29 -2.70 2.81 -8.03
N ASN A 30 -3.10 4.09 -8.02
CA ASN A 30 -2.27 5.20 -7.55
C ASN A 30 -2.33 5.33 -6.02
N HIS A 31 -1.15 5.34 -5.38
CA HIS A 31 -0.96 5.27 -3.92
C HIS A 31 -1.46 6.49 -3.13
N SER A 32 -1.87 7.58 -3.79
CA SER A 32 -1.92 8.91 -3.18
C SER A 32 -3.30 9.43 -2.77
N TYR A 33 -4.41 8.81 -3.17
CA TYR A 33 -5.74 9.29 -2.76
C TYR A 33 -6.63 8.15 -2.30
N ASP A 34 -6.93 8.21 -1.00
CA ASP A 34 -7.93 7.48 -0.26
C ASP A 34 -7.85 5.94 -0.25
N ILE A 35 -7.15 5.46 0.78
CA ILE A 35 -7.20 4.10 1.35
C ILE A 35 -8.65 3.65 1.73
N GLY A 36 -9.68 4.45 1.46
CA GLY A 36 -11.08 4.18 1.77
C GLY A 36 -12.09 4.27 0.62
N THR A 37 -11.73 4.67 -0.60
CA THR A 37 -12.71 4.87 -1.72
C THR A 37 -12.51 3.93 -2.89
N VAL A 38 -11.58 2.99 -2.78
CA VAL A 38 -11.31 2.02 -3.83
C VAL A 38 -12.37 0.94 -3.80
N GLU A 39 -13.15 0.83 -4.87
CA GLU A 39 -13.98 -0.34 -5.13
C GLU A 39 -13.12 -1.35 -5.90
N PHE A 40 -13.08 -2.60 -5.43
CA PHE A 40 -12.35 -3.64 -6.15
C PHE A 40 -13.15 -4.10 -7.37
N GLU A 41 -12.44 -4.28 -8.47
CA GLU A 41 -13.00 -4.86 -9.69
C GLU A 41 -12.16 -6.06 -10.15
N VAL A 42 -12.81 -6.99 -10.84
CA VAL A 42 -12.11 -8.10 -11.49
C VAL A 42 -11.24 -7.53 -12.61
N GLY A 43 -9.97 -7.93 -12.63
CA GLY A 43 -8.97 -7.42 -13.57
C GLY A 43 -8.05 -6.35 -12.99
N MET A 44 -8.41 -5.73 -11.86
CA MET A 44 -7.58 -4.71 -11.20
C MET A 44 -6.20 -5.26 -10.83
N GLN A 45 -5.16 -4.47 -11.10
CA GLN A 45 -3.77 -4.85 -10.88
C GLN A 45 -3.12 -4.02 -9.77
N PHE A 46 -2.29 -4.69 -8.97
CA PHE A 46 -1.52 -4.12 -7.89
C PHE A 46 -0.04 -4.42 -8.10
N ALA A 47 0.81 -3.42 -7.86
CA ALA A 47 2.26 -3.60 -7.93
C ALA A 47 2.79 -4.58 -6.87
N ASP A 48 2.13 -4.70 -5.71
CA ASP A 48 2.59 -5.57 -4.64
C ASP A 48 1.41 -6.22 -3.88
N SER A 49 1.63 -7.44 -3.43
CA SER A 49 0.81 -8.13 -2.43
C SER A 49 0.60 -7.32 -1.15
N SER A 50 1.56 -6.50 -0.75
CA SER A 50 1.45 -5.70 0.48
C SER A 50 0.48 -4.52 0.32
N SER A 51 0.44 -3.86 -0.84
CA SER A 51 -0.50 -2.78 -1.11
C SER A 51 -1.92 -3.33 -1.20
N PHE A 52 -2.12 -4.44 -1.92
CA PHE A 52 -3.41 -5.15 -1.97
C PHE A 52 -3.94 -5.48 -0.56
N ARG A 53 -3.11 -6.09 0.30
CA ARG A 53 -3.51 -6.43 1.68
C ARG A 53 -3.84 -5.20 2.51
N LYS A 54 -3.11 -4.09 2.34
CA LYS A 54 -3.35 -2.84 3.08
C LYS A 54 -4.70 -2.22 2.70
N ILE A 55 -4.98 -2.14 1.40
CA ILE A 55 -6.22 -1.52 0.86
C ILE A 55 -7.42 -2.36 1.25
N LEU A 56 -7.38 -3.67 0.98
CA LEU A 56 -8.48 -4.58 1.31
C LEU A 56 -8.77 -4.59 2.82
N LYS A 57 -7.73 -4.50 3.65
CA LYS A 57 -7.89 -4.37 5.08
C LYS A 57 -8.58 -3.04 5.46
N ALA A 58 -8.20 -1.94 4.85
CA ALA A 58 -8.80 -0.65 5.16
C ALA A 58 -10.29 -0.59 4.78
N ILE A 59 -10.65 -1.14 3.61
CA ILE A 59 -12.04 -1.29 3.17
C ILE A 59 -12.82 -2.15 4.17
N SER A 60 -12.28 -3.30 4.57
CA SER A 60 -12.94 -4.16 5.57
C SER A 60 -13.23 -3.44 6.89
N ILE A 61 -12.33 -2.55 7.31
CA ILE A 61 -12.49 -1.77 8.54
C ILE A 61 -13.53 -0.67 8.36
N LYS A 62 -13.54 0.02 7.22
CA LYS A 62 -14.49 1.10 6.90
C LYS A 62 -15.92 0.57 6.82
N GLU A 63 -16.13 -0.49 6.05
CA GLU A 63 -17.42 -1.17 5.89
C GLU A 63 -17.81 -1.95 7.15
N GLY A 64 -16.82 -2.30 7.97
CA GLY A 64 -17.02 -2.87 9.29
C GLY A 64 -17.28 -4.37 9.28
N TRP A 65 -16.67 -5.10 8.35
CA TRP A 65 -16.61 -6.57 8.38
C TRP A 65 -15.20 -7.04 8.75
N GLU A 66 -15.10 -8.26 9.30
CA GLU A 66 -13.80 -8.82 9.68
C GLU A 66 -13.22 -9.66 8.53
N ILE A 67 -12.02 -9.30 8.08
CA ILE A 67 -11.32 -10.04 7.02
C ILE A 67 -10.62 -11.30 7.55
N CYS A 68 -10.81 -12.42 6.87
CA CYS A 68 -10.06 -13.65 7.08
C CYS A 68 -9.18 -13.95 5.86
N TRP A 69 -7.87 -14.09 6.09
CA TRP A 69 -6.92 -14.49 5.06
C TRP A 69 -6.85 -16.01 5.05
N LEU A 70 -7.34 -16.64 3.98
CA LEU A 70 -7.13 -18.06 3.75
C LEU A 70 -5.65 -18.28 3.40
N LYS A 71 -5.11 -19.47 3.71
CA LYS A 71 -3.68 -19.80 3.53
C LYS A 71 -3.18 -19.26 2.19
N SER A 72 -2.29 -18.26 2.26
CA SER A 72 -1.71 -17.65 1.08
C SER A 72 -0.53 -18.48 0.63
N GLU A 73 -0.63 -19.07 -0.56
CA GLU A 73 0.56 -19.51 -1.29
C GLU A 73 1.40 -18.28 -1.67
N LYS A 74 2.70 -18.45 -1.94
CA LYS A 74 3.64 -17.35 -2.20
C LYS A 74 3.13 -16.33 -3.24
N TYR A 75 2.30 -16.79 -4.19
CA TYR A 75 1.80 -16.00 -5.32
C TYR A 75 0.27 -15.88 -5.38
N ARG A 76 -0.45 -16.33 -4.35
CA ARG A 76 -1.93 -16.34 -4.34
C ARG A 76 -2.45 -15.82 -3.01
N ILE A 77 -3.39 -14.88 -3.09
CA ILE A 77 -4.04 -14.29 -1.94
C ILE A 77 -5.54 -14.54 -2.08
N ARG A 78 -6.12 -15.17 -1.07
CA ARG A 78 -7.55 -15.36 -0.96
C ARG A 78 -8.01 -14.78 0.37
N ALA A 79 -9.03 -13.93 0.32
CA ALA A 79 -9.63 -13.34 1.50
C ALA A 79 -11.14 -13.52 1.45
N ILE A 80 -11.71 -13.80 2.62
CA ILE A 80 -13.15 -13.97 2.82
C ILE A 80 -13.60 -13.10 4.00
N CYS A 81 -14.90 -12.88 4.10
CA CYS A 81 -15.49 -12.37 5.33
C CYS A 81 -15.43 -13.46 6.42
N ALA A 82 -15.13 -13.08 7.66
CA ALA A 82 -15.04 -14.01 8.78
C ALA A 82 -16.41 -14.45 9.33
N ALA A 83 -17.50 -13.79 8.92
CA ALA A 83 -18.85 -14.15 9.33
C ALA A 83 -19.29 -15.49 8.68
N GLU A 84 -20.06 -16.28 9.42
CA GLU A 84 -20.60 -17.54 8.93
C GLU A 84 -21.54 -17.32 7.73
N ASN A 85 -21.41 -18.16 6.71
CA ASN A 85 -22.23 -18.13 5.49
C ASN A 85 -22.24 -16.78 4.74
N CYS A 86 -21.19 -15.97 4.89
CA CYS A 86 -21.02 -14.76 4.09
C CYS A 86 -20.40 -15.10 2.72
N PRO A 87 -21.04 -14.74 1.60
CA PRO A 87 -20.55 -15.11 0.27
C PRO A 87 -19.31 -14.32 -0.17
N PHE A 88 -19.02 -13.20 0.49
CA PHE A 88 -17.87 -12.36 0.15
C PHE A 88 -16.56 -13.14 0.04
N GLU A 89 -15.97 -13.07 -1.15
CA GLU A 89 -14.67 -13.64 -1.46
C GLU A 89 -13.94 -12.76 -2.47
N ILE A 90 -12.65 -12.51 -2.21
CA ILE A 90 -11.74 -11.93 -3.18
C ILE A 90 -10.51 -12.82 -3.35
N TYR A 91 -10.17 -13.08 -4.61
CA TYR A 91 -9.03 -13.89 -5.00
C TYR A 91 -8.14 -13.11 -5.97
N ALA A 92 -6.89 -12.94 -5.58
CA ALA A 92 -5.86 -12.29 -6.35
C ALA A 92 -4.63 -13.20 -6.49
N SER A 93 -3.97 -13.15 -7.64
CA SER A 93 -2.76 -13.94 -7.88
C SER A 93 -1.78 -13.20 -8.76
N LYS A 94 -0.50 -13.55 -8.64
CA LYS A 94 0.56 -13.00 -9.49
C LYS A 94 0.31 -13.35 -10.98
N MET A 95 0.60 -12.41 -11.86
CA MET A 95 0.60 -12.61 -13.31
C MET A 95 1.80 -13.46 -13.76
N GLN A 96 1.68 -14.18 -14.88
CA GLN A 96 2.75 -15.10 -15.33
C GLN A 96 3.97 -14.37 -15.88
N HIS A 97 3.78 -13.23 -16.54
CA HIS A 97 4.83 -12.49 -17.25
C HIS A 97 5.14 -11.12 -16.62
N GLU A 98 4.49 -10.79 -15.51
CA GLU A 98 4.62 -9.51 -14.83
C GLU A 98 4.73 -9.74 -13.31
N ASP A 99 5.47 -8.90 -12.61
CA ASP A 99 5.51 -8.91 -11.14
C ASP A 99 4.33 -8.17 -10.50
N THR A 100 3.17 -8.24 -11.16
CA THR A 100 1.92 -7.61 -10.73
C THR A 100 0.97 -8.66 -10.14
N LEU A 101 0.18 -8.24 -9.17
CA LEU A 101 -0.89 -9.03 -8.56
C LEU A 101 -2.23 -8.60 -9.16
N GLN A 102 -2.95 -9.52 -9.79
CA GLN A 102 -4.25 -9.23 -10.39
C GLN A 102 -5.39 -9.86 -9.58
N VAL A 103 -6.49 -9.11 -9.39
CA VAL A 103 -7.76 -9.63 -8.88
C VAL A 103 -8.42 -10.47 -9.97
N LYS A 104 -8.54 -11.78 -9.74
CA LYS A 104 -9.11 -12.72 -10.72
C LYS A 104 -10.55 -13.11 -10.44
N ARG A 105 -10.95 -13.10 -9.17
CA ARG A 105 -12.35 -13.35 -8.77
C ARG A 105 -12.71 -12.43 -7.63
N LEU A 106 -13.94 -11.95 -7.67
CA LEU A 106 -14.56 -11.12 -6.64
C LEU A 106 -16.04 -11.48 -6.56
N ASP A 107 -16.49 -11.90 -5.39
CA ASP A 107 -17.89 -11.86 -5.00
C ASP A 107 -18.04 -10.74 -3.95
N PRO A 108 -18.62 -9.58 -4.32
CA PRO A 108 -18.73 -8.44 -3.42
C PRO A 108 -19.90 -8.58 -2.42
N LYS A 109 -20.71 -9.64 -2.51
CA LYS A 109 -21.93 -9.76 -1.71
C LYS A 109 -21.59 -10.02 -0.24
N HIS A 110 -22.15 -9.19 0.63
CA HIS A 110 -22.11 -9.39 2.07
C HIS A 110 -23.51 -9.70 2.61
N THR A 111 -23.61 -10.76 3.41
CA THR A 111 -24.80 -11.10 4.22
C THR A 111 -24.56 -10.87 5.72
N CYS A 112 -23.35 -10.42 6.08
CA CYS A 112 -22.92 -10.22 7.45
C CYS A 112 -23.36 -8.85 8.00
N SER A 113 -23.61 -8.80 9.30
CA SER A 113 -23.79 -7.53 10.02
C SER A 113 -22.45 -6.88 10.37
N ARG A 114 -22.48 -5.57 10.64
CA ARG A 114 -21.30 -4.81 11.06
C ARG A 114 -20.72 -5.37 12.37
N VAL A 115 -19.42 -5.64 12.36
CA VAL A 115 -18.65 -6.10 13.51
C VAL A 115 -18.16 -4.89 14.31
N TRP A 116 -18.72 -4.71 15.51
CA TRP A 116 -18.30 -3.60 16.39
C TRP A 116 -16.84 -3.75 16.81
N GLU A 117 -16.43 -4.91 17.33
CA GLU A 117 -15.06 -5.16 17.78
C GLU A 117 -14.26 -6.02 16.80
N ASN A 118 -13.60 -5.38 15.85
CA ASN A 118 -12.80 -6.09 14.85
C ASN A 118 -11.39 -6.44 15.40
N LYS A 119 -11.09 -7.74 15.53
CA LYS A 119 -9.80 -8.23 16.05
C LYS A 119 -8.64 -7.96 15.08
N LYS A 120 -8.90 -7.74 13.79
CA LYS A 120 -7.88 -7.42 12.77
C LYS A 120 -7.43 -5.95 12.82
N VAL A 121 -8.15 -5.07 13.53
CA VAL A 121 -7.70 -3.71 13.84
C VAL A 121 -6.55 -3.79 14.85
N ARG A 122 -5.32 -3.69 14.32
CA ARG A 122 -4.06 -3.75 15.09
C ARG A 122 -3.58 -2.34 15.41
N SER A 123 -2.83 -2.21 16.52
CA SER A 123 -2.23 -0.93 16.92
C SER A 123 -1.27 -0.35 15.89
N SER A 124 -0.63 -1.18 15.05
CA SER A 124 0.23 -0.70 13.96
C SER A 124 -0.56 -0.02 12.85
N TRP A 125 -1.74 -0.55 12.51
CA TRP A 125 -2.62 0.06 11.51
C TRP A 125 -3.16 1.39 12.03
N LEU A 126 -3.68 1.40 13.28
CA LEU A 126 -4.11 2.63 13.95
C LEU A 126 -3.00 3.69 14.00
N ALA A 127 -1.76 3.29 14.30
CA ALA A 127 -0.64 4.22 14.33
C ALA A 127 -0.35 4.86 12.97
N GLN A 128 -0.46 4.10 11.88
CA GLN A 128 -0.26 4.61 10.52
C GLN A 128 -1.41 5.51 10.07
N THR A 129 -2.66 5.11 10.35
CA THR A 129 -3.86 5.89 9.98
C THR A 129 -3.95 7.22 10.72
N PHE A 130 -3.54 7.26 11.99
CA PHE A 130 -3.67 8.43 12.87
C PHE A 130 -2.33 9.13 13.15
N VAL A 131 -1.31 8.89 12.32
CA VAL A 131 0.02 9.48 12.53
C VAL A 131 -0.03 11.00 12.47
N GLU A 132 -0.79 11.56 11.52
CA GLU A 132 -0.91 13.01 11.35
C GLU A 132 -1.69 13.67 12.50
N GLU A 133 -2.73 13.01 13.03
CA GLU A 133 -3.44 13.49 14.22
C GLU A 133 -2.52 13.53 15.47
N VAL A 134 -1.65 12.53 15.61
CA VAL A 134 -0.67 12.52 16.72
C VAL A 134 0.44 13.55 16.49
N LYS A 135 0.79 13.84 15.24
CA LYS A 135 1.78 14.86 14.88
C LYS A 135 1.28 16.27 15.19
N THR A 136 0.01 16.57 14.89
CA THR A 136 -0.58 17.89 15.19
C THR A 136 -0.75 18.13 16.68
N ASN A 137 -1.06 17.08 17.45
CA ASN A 137 -1.16 17.18 18.91
C ASN A 137 -0.52 15.96 19.63
N PRO A 138 0.80 15.99 19.87
CA PRO A 138 1.52 14.89 20.54
C PRO A 138 1.08 14.67 22.00
N THR A 139 0.63 15.72 22.69
CA THR A 139 0.24 15.68 24.11
C THR A 139 -1.22 15.23 24.31
N VAL A 140 -1.95 14.92 23.24
CA VAL A 140 -3.35 14.48 23.30
C VAL A 140 -3.59 13.36 24.33
N PRO A 141 -4.57 13.49 25.23
CA PRO A 141 -4.88 12.45 26.19
C PRO A 141 -5.42 11.21 25.49
N VAL A 142 -4.98 10.03 25.93
CA VAL A 142 -5.33 8.73 25.30
C VAL A 142 -6.85 8.50 25.24
N VAL A 143 -7.58 9.00 26.24
CA VAL A 143 -9.05 8.90 26.30
C VAL A 143 -9.71 9.71 25.18
N SER A 144 -9.25 10.93 24.94
CA SER A 144 -9.76 11.75 23.83
C SER A 144 -9.41 11.13 22.48
N LEU A 145 -8.16 10.67 22.33
CA LEU A 145 -7.70 10.01 21.11
C LEU A 145 -8.53 8.75 20.81
N LYS A 146 -8.90 7.98 21.84
CA LYS A 146 -9.80 6.83 21.69
C LYS A 146 -11.14 7.27 21.10
N ALA A 147 -11.76 8.32 21.64
CA ALA A 147 -13.05 8.80 21.15
C ALA A 147 -12.96 9.24 19.67
N THR A 148 -11.89 9.95 19.29
CA THR A 148 -11.64 10.35 17.89
C THR A 148 -11.46 9.14 16.98
N MET A 149 -10.59 8.19 17.34
CA MET A 149 -10.37 6.98 16.56
C MET A 149 -11.65 6.14 16.39
N GLN A 150 -12.45 6.01 17.46
CA GLN A 150 -13.70 5.25 17.41
C GLN A 150 -14.75 5.92 16.53
N ARG A 151 -14.85 7.27 16.54
CA ARG A 151 -15.76 8.00 15.65
C ARG A 151 -15.35 7.85 14.19
N ASN A 152 -14.06 7.99 13.89
CA ASN A 152 -13.55 7.92 12.51
C ASN A 152 -13.65 6.51 11.90
N ILE A 153 -13.38 5.47 12.70
CA ILE A 153 -13.42 4.08 12.21
C ILE A 153 -14.82 3.47 12.37
N ASN A 154 -15.65 4.01 13.26
CA ASN A 154 -16.93 3.44 13.66
C ASN A 154 -16.80 1.96 14.07
N SER A 155 -15.86 1.71 15.00
CA SER A 155 -15.53 0.40 15.58
C SER A 155 -15.05 0.54 17.03
N GLY A 156 -15.30 -0.49 17.84
CA GLY A 156 -14.83 -0.63 19.21
C GLY A 156 -13.31 -0.81 19.29
N ILE A 157 -12.65 0.08 20.03
CA ILE A 157 -11.19 0.03 20.25
C ILE A 157 -10.91 0.11 21.75
N SER A 158 -10.10 -0.83 22.26
CA SER A 158 -9.71 -0.82 23.68
C SER A 158 -8.67 0.26 23.97
N LEU A 159 -8.68 0.80 25.20
CA LEU A 159 -7.76 1.86 25.61
C LEU A 159 -6.28 1.43 25.47
N SER A 160 -5.99 0.17 25.80
CA SER A 160 -4.65 -0.42 25.66
C SER A 160 -4.18 -0.53 24.20
N LYS A 161 -5.10 -0.66 23.23
CA LYS A 161 -4.76 -0.58 21.79
C LYS A 161 -4.40 0.84 21.40
N VAL A 162 -5.18 1.83 21.86
CA VAL A 162 -4.94 3.26 21.58
C VAL A 162 -3.61 3.74 22.15
N ARG A 163 -3.31 3.40 23.41
CA ARG A 163 -2.01 3.71 24.03
C ARG A 163 -0.84 3.15 23.22
N ARG A 164 -0.94 1.88 22.80
CA ARG A 164 0.07 1.23 21.95
C ARG A 164 0.17 1.88 20.57
N ALA A 165 -0.95 2.31 19.99
CA ALA A 165 -0.97 3.00 18.70
C ALA A 165 -0.30 4.38 18.80
N LYS A 166 -0.64 5.18 19.82
CA LYS A 166 -0.03 6.48 20.10
C LYS A 166 1.50 6.37 20.21
N ASN A 167 1.99 5.43 21.03
CA ASN A 167 3.44 5.25 21.20
C ASN A 167 4.13 4.81 19.89
N LYS A 168 3.46 4.03 19.04
CA LYS A 168 3.99 3.67 17.73
C LYS A 168 4.01 4.86 16.78
N ALA A 169 2.97 5.68 16.78
CA ALA A 169 2.91 6.90 15.96
C ALA A 169 4.04 7.87 16.36
N LEU A 170 4.26 8.10 17.65
CA LEU A 170 5.38 8.92 18.14
C LEU A 170 6.74 8.37 17.67
N LYS A 171 6.96 7.05 17.75
CA LYS A 171 8.19 6.43 17.22
C LYS A 171 8.33 6.61 15.71
N ILE A 172 7.24 6.52 14.94
CA ILE A 172 7.28 6.75 13.49
C ILE A 172 7.72 8.21 13.20
N LEU A 173 7.20 9.17 13.97
CA LEU A 173 7.57 10.58 13.86
C LEU A 173 9.03 10.81 14.24
N GLU A 174 9.49 10.27 15.38
CA GLU A 174 10.90 10.34 15.81
C GLU A 174 11.85 9.73 14.78
N CYS A 175 11.53 8.54 14.25
CA CYS A 175 12.33 7.92 13.20
C CYS A 175 12.34 8.74 11.90
N SER A 176 11.22 9.38 11.54
CA SER A 176 11.16 10.25 10.37
C SER A 176 12.03 11.50 10.54
N ILE A 177 11.97 12.13 11.72
CA ILE A 177 12.78 13.29 12.08
C ILE A 177 14.28 12.92 12.06
N SER A 178 14.65 11.83 12.73
CA SER A 178 16.04 11.34 12.73
C SER A 178 16.55 11.03 11.32
N ALA A 179 15.74 10.42 10.46
CA ALA A 179 16.10 10.14 9.07
C ALA A 179 16.29 11.42 8.25
N GLN A 180 15.49 12.46 8.48
CA GLN A 180 15.67 13.77 7.83
C GLN A 180 16.98 14.42 8.25
N TYR A 181 17.28 14.44 9.55
CA TYR A 181 18.52 15.02 10.07
C TYR A 181 19.78 14.26 9.64
N ALA A 182 19.70 12.93 9.45
CA ALA A 182 20.81 12.14 8.93
C ALA A 182 21.28 12.61 7.54
N ARG A 183 20.39 13.20 6.72
CA ARG A 183 20.70 13.69 5.37
C ARG A 183 21.36 15.06 5.35
N LEU A 184 21.51 15.74 6.50
CA LEU A 184 22.17 17.05 6.54
C LEU A 184 23.61 17.00 6.01
N TRP A 185 24.33 15.91 6.27
CA TRP A 185 25.69 15.70 5.77
C TRP A 185 25.74 15.50 4.25
N ASP A 186 24.79 14.76 3.70
CA ASP A 186 24.65 14.60 2.25
C ASP A 186 24.42 15.96 1.60
N TYR A 187 23.50 16.75 2.17
CA TYR A 187 23.20 18.10 1.67
C TYR A 187 24.41 19.05 1.76
N ALA A 188 25.15 19.01 2.87
CA ALA A 188 26.38 19.79 3.01
C ALA A 188 27.46 19.39 1.98
N THR A 189 27.51 18.10 1.62
CA THR A 189 28.43 17.58 0.60
C THR A 189 28.02 18.07 -0.78
N GLU A 190 26.74 17.98 -1.13
CA GLU A 190 26.20 18.49 -2.41
C GLU A 190 26.40 20.01 -2.58
N LEU A 191 26.25 20.79 -1.51
CA LEU A 191 26.53 22.23 -1.52
C LEU A 191 28.00 22.55 -1.83
N ARG A 192 28.93 21.75 -1.30
CA ARG A 192 30.38 21.91 -1.57
C ARG A 192 30.75 21.47 -2.98
N ASN A 193 30.08 20.44 -3.51
CA ASN A 193 30.30 19.97 -4.87
C ASN A 193 29.79 20.98 -5.91
N THR A 194 28.62 21.56 -5.66
CA THR A 194 27.97 22.52 -6.58
C THR A 194 28.60 23.91 -6.51
N ASN A 195 29.00 24.36 -5.31
CA ASN A 195 29.67 25.63 -5.13
C ASN A 195 30.86 25.49 -4.15
N PRO A 196 32.09 25.31 -4.68
CA PRO A 196 33.28 25.00 -3.87
C PRO A 196 33.75 26.16 -2.98
N VAL A 197 33.21 27.38 -3.14
CA VAL A 197 33.51 28.53 -2.26
C VAL A 197 32.66 28.50 -0.98
N THR A 198 31.59 27.69 -0.97
CA THR A 198 30.65 27.65 0.15
C THR A 198 31.22 26.84 1.32
N THR A 199 31.21 27.44 2.51
CA THR A 199 31.55 26.74 3.76
C THR A 199 30.28 26.36 4.49
N VAL A 200 30.13 25.07 4.83
CA VAL A 200 28.98 24.55 5.59
C VAL A 200 29.46 24.05 6.94
N GLN A 201 28.81 24.49 8.02
CA GLN A 201 29.06 24.02 9.38
C GLN A 201 27.76 23.47 9.97
N ILE A 202 27.77 22.19 10.34
CA ILE A 202 26.64 21.54 11.03
C ILE A 202 26.98 21.48 12.52
N LYS A 203 26.16 22.14 13.35
CA LYS A 203 26.26 22.09 14.80
C LYS A 203 25.25 21.08 15.33
N CYS A 204 25.71 20.17 16.19
CA CYS A 204 24.87 19.19 16.87
C CYS A 204 25.13 19.25 18.36
N ASP A 205 24.07 19.18 19.16
CA ASP A 205 24.19 18.97 20.61
C ASP A 205 24.33 17.46 20.86
N PHE A 206 25.41 17.05 21.54
CA PHE A 206 25.68 15.66 21.84
C PHE A 206 25.18 15.30 23.23
N ASN A 207 24.42 14.21 23.34
CA ASN A 207 24.19 13.58 24.64
C ASN A 207 25.42 12.73 24.98
N ALA A 208 26.17 13.17 26.00
CA ALA A 208 27.44 12.56 26.42
C ALA A 208 27.33 11.06 26.74
N LEU A 209 26.14 10.54 27.07
CA LEU A 209 25.92 9.12 27.41
C LEU A 209 25.72 8.22 26.20
N LEU A 210 25.25 8.75 25.06
CA LEU A 210 24.86 7.93 23.91
C LEU A 210 25.82 8.07 22.73
N GLN A 211 26.75 9.04 22.76
CA GLN A 211 27.61 9.43 21.63
C GLN A 211 26.85 9.58 20.30
N ARG A 212 25.54 9.85 20.39
CA ARG A 212 24.66 10.07 19.26
C ARG A 212 24.21 11.53 19.31
N PRO A 213 24.19 12.21 18.17
CA PRO A 213 23.61 13.55 18.10
C PRO A 213 22.17 13.50 18.61
N VAL A 214 21.82 14.45 19.48
CA VAL A 214 20.44 14.69 19.87
C VAL A 214 19.84 15.59 18.81
N PHE A 215 18.73 15.16 18.24
CA PHE A 215 17.94 15.91 17.28
C PHE A 215 16.54 16.12 17.84
#